data_AF-A0A090E150-F1
#
_entry.id   AF-A0A090E150-F1
#
_cell.length_a   1.000
_cell.length_b   1.000
_cell.length_c   1.000
_cell.angle_alpha   90.00
_cell.angle_beta   90.00
_cell.angle_gamma   90.00
#
_symmetry.space_group_name_H-M   'P 1'
#
loop_
_entity.id
_entity.type
_entity.pdbx_description
1 polymer ?
#
loop_
_entity_poly.entity_id
_entity_poly.type
_entity_poly.pdbx_seq_one_letter_code
_entity_poly.pdbx_strand_id
1 'polypeptide(L)'
;MNEASDMPLRTPVAIAVGAGFKREIASLAAMQNFLKEWPPALRGDCYCAALRACESARTGEMQLGQARQAFLAFAEKAGILWTGVDPVTALREAKIRRGTIRRASRPRQRPNQPRQ
;
A
#
# COMPACT_ATOMS: atom_id res chain seq x y z
N MET A 1 -32.14 -4.12 -5.31
CA MET A 1 -30.87 -3.39 -5.10
C MET A 1 -30.02 -4.24 -4.17
N ASN A 2 -28.81 -4.67 -4.58
CA ASN A 2 -28.04 -5.66 -3.80
C ASN A 2 -27.31 -5.00 -2.62
N GLU A 3 -27.92 -5.06 -1.45
CA GLU A 3 -27.43 -4.66 -0.12
C GLU A 3 -26.52 -5.73 0.52
N ALA A 4 -25.86 -6.57 -0.29
CA ALA A 4 -25.18 -7.76 0.20
C ALA A 4 -23.73 -7.46 0.62
N SER A 5 -23.51 -7.29 1.92
CA SER A 5 -22.21 -7.20 2.62
C SER A 5 -21.49 -5.84 2.62
N ASP A 6 -22.19 -4.76 2.93
CA ASP A 6 -21.50 -3.63 3.58
C ASP A 6 -21.19 -4.05 5.02
N MET A 7 -20.05 -4.72 5.21
CA MET A 7 -19.53 -5.01 6.55
C MET A 7 -18.74 -3.77 7.00
N PRO A 8 -19.29 -2.94 7.90
CA PRO A 8 -18.64 -1.72 8.33
C PRO A 8 -17.45 -2.05 9.22
N LEU A 9 -16.36 -1.33 8.99
CA LEU A 9 -15.18 -1.33 9.82
C LEU A 9 -15.48 -0.55 11.10
N ARG A 10 -15.19 -1.14 12.27
CA ARG A 10 -15.24 -0.39 13.55
C ARG A 10 -14.37 0.86 13.54
N THR A 11 -13.31 0.86 12.72
CA THR A 11 -12.41 1.99 12.59
C THR A 11 -12.11 2.21 11.12
N PRO A 12 -12.60 3.31 10.52
CA PRO A 12 -12.33 3.60 9.12
C PRO A 12 -10.84 3.79 8.86
N VAL A 13 -10.40 3.49 7.64
CA VAL A 13 -9.03 3.71 7.18
C VAL A 13 -9.01 4.93 6.28
N ALA A 14 -8.30 5.97 6.67
CA ALA A 14 -8.12 7.15 5.85
C ALA A 14 -6.98 6.93 4.84
N ILE A 15 -7.22 7.25 3.58
CA ILE A 15 -6.24 7.19 2.50
C ILE A 15 -6.20 8.53 1.74
N ALA A 16 -5.03 8.89 1.24
CA ALA A 16 -4.86 9.99 0.30
C ALA A 16 -5.21 9.50 -1.12
N VAL A 17 -6.20 10.12 -1.75
CA VAL A 17 -6.52 9.91 -3.16
C VAL A 17 -6.02 11.11 -3.97
N GLY A 18 -5.82 10.91 -5.29
CA GLY A 18 -5.24 11.91 -6.19
C GLY A 18 -5.84 13.31 -6.01
N ALA A 19 -5.01 14.34 -6.20
CA ALA A 19 -5.29 15.75 -5.91
C ALA A 19 -5.36 16.16 -4.41
N GLY A 20 -4.85 15.33 -3.50
CA GLY A 20 -4.68 15.71 -2.08
C GLY A 20 -5.95 15.55 -1.24
N PHE A 21 -6.94 14.85 -1.75
CA PHE A 21 -8.18 14.57 -1.03
C PHE A 21 -8.02 13.36 -0.10
N LYS A 22 -8.58 13.44 1.10
CA LYS A 22 -8.73 12.32 2.01
C LYS A 22 -9.98 11.53 1.63
N ARG A 23 -9.85 10.20 1.50
CA ARG A 23 -10.97 9.27 1.37
C ARG A 23 -10.98 8.34 2.58
N GLU A 24 -12.12 8.20 3.24
CA GLU A 24 -12.28 7.29 4.38
C GLU A 24 -12.93 6.00 3.92
N ILE A 25 -12.20 4.90 4.13
CA ILE A 25 -12.66 3.55 3.84
C ILE A 25 -13.29 3.00 5.12
N ALA A 26 -14.62 3.08 5.20
CA ALA A 26 -15.38 2.67 6.38
C ALA A 26 -15.99 1.27 6.27
N SER A 27 -15.89 0.60 5.12
CA SER A 27 -16.54 -0.70 4.90
C SER A 27 -15.74 -1.61 3.96
N LEU A 28 -15.98 -2.91 4.05
CA LEU A 28 -15.36 -3.92 3.17
C LEU A 28 -15.62 -3.64 1.67
N ALA A 29 -16.83 -3.18 1.33
CA ALA A 29 -17.19 -2.81 -0.02
C ALA A 29 -16.33 -1.65 -0.55
N ALA A 30 -16.09 -0.63 0.28
CA ALA A 30 -15.24 0.51 -0.05
C ALA A 30 -13.76 0.09 -0.26
N MET A 31 -13.25 -0.87 0.53
CA MET A 31 -11.91 -1.45 0.33
C MET A 31 -11.81 -2.13 -1.04
N GLN A 32 -12.76 -3.00 -1.36
CA GLN A 32 -12.77 -3.73 -2.63
C GLN A 32 -12.92 -2.79 -3.83
N ASN A 33 -13.75 -1.76 -3.73
CA ASN A 33 -13.90 -0.76 -4.78
C ASN A 33 -12.58 -0.04 -5.04
N PHE A 34 -11.90 0.43 -3.98
CA PHE A 34 -10.58 1.05 -4.12
C PHE A 34 -9.55 0.14 -4.80
N LEU A 35 -9.52 -1.16 -4.42
CA LEU A 35 -8.62 -2.13 -5.04
C LEU A 35 -8.95 -2.33 -6.53
N LYS A 36 -10.22 -2.35 -6.93
CA LYS A 36 -10.61 -2.46 -8.35
C LYS A 36 -10.13 -1.26 -9.18
N GLU A 37 -10.22 -0.06 -8.61
CA GLU A 37 -9.74 1.19 -9.21
C GLU A 37 -8.21 1.28 -9.26
N TRP A 38 -7.49 0.44 -8.50
CA TRP A 38 -6.03 0.51 -8.40
C TRP A 38 -5.35 0.10 -9.72
N PRO A 39 -4.42 0.93 -10.25
CA PRO A 39 -3.82 0.71 -11.55
C PRO A 39 -2.98 -0.58 -11.58
N PRO A 40 -3.07 -1.39 -12.65
CA PRO A 40 -2.39 -2.68 -12.75
C PRO A 40 -0.86 -2.56 -12.66
N ALA A 41 -0.28 -1.46 -13.14
CA ALA A 41 1.16 -1.19 -13.06
C ALA A 41 1.69 -1.06 -11.61
N LEU A 42 0.82 -0.78 -10.63
CA LEU A 42 1.16 -0.68 -9.21
C LEU A 42 0.60 -1.84 -8.38
N ARG A 43 0.05 -2.88 -9.02
CA ARG A 43 -0.40 -4.11 -8.34
C ARG A 43 0.82 -5.00 -8.08
N GLY A 44 1.31 -4.97 -6.85
CA GLY A 44 2.36 -5.88 -6.36
C GLY A 44 1.82 -6.89 -5.35
N ASP A 45 2.71 -7.58 -4.64
CA ASP A 45 2.35 -8.57 -3.62
C ASP A 45 1.40 -8.04 -2.54
N CYS A 46 1.58 -6.78 -2.15
CA CYS A 46 0.71 -6.12 -1.17
C CYS A 46 -0.73 -5.96 -1.67
N TYR A 47 -0.94 -5.77 -2.97
CA TYR A 47 -2.28 -5.72 -3.57
C TYR A 47 -2.96 -7.10 -3.49
N CYS A 48 -2.26 -8.17 -3.87
CA CYS A 48 -2.79 -9.53 -3.79
C CYS A 48 -3.09 -9.96 -2.34
N ALA A 49 -2.30 -9.50 -1.37
CA ALA A 49 -2.56 -9.75 0.05
C ALA A 49 -3.84 -9.04 0.53
N ALA A 50 -4.00 -7.75 0.18
CA ALA A 50 -5.20 -7.00 0.55
C ALA A 50 -6.46 -7.55 -0.12
N LEU A 51 -6.38 -7.99 -1.38
CA LEU A 51 -7.48 -8.60 -2.11
C LEU A 51 -7.92 -9.92 -1.46
N ARG A 52 -6.96 -10.83 -1.21
CA ARG A 52 -7.24 -12.11 -0.54
C ARG A 52 -7.87 -11.92 0.83
N ALA A 53 -7.34 -10.97 1.61
CA ALA A 53 -7.91 -10.67 2.92
C ALA A 53 -9.34 -10.13 2.83
N CYS A 54 -9.66 -9.30 1.83
CA CYS A 54 -11.03 -8.85 1.59
C CYS A 54 -11.96 -10.00 1.20
N GLU A 55 -11.48 -10.92 0.36
CA GLU A 55 -12.24 -12.10 -0.08
C GLU A 55 -12.50 -13.06 1.09
N SER A 56 -11.48 -13.38 1.89
CA SER A 56 -11.62 -14.22 3.08
C SER A 56 -12.51 -13.58 4.15
N ALA A 57 -12.52 -12.25 4.26
CA ALA A 57 -13.46 -11.55 5.15
C ALA A 57 -14.91 -11.66 4.65
N ARG A 58 -15.12 -11.61 3.33
CA ARG A 58 -16.44 -11.78 2.72
C ARG A 58 -16.98 -13.21 2.90
N THR A 59 -16.12 -14.22 2.84
CA THR A 59 -16.51 -15.62 3.07
C THR A 59 -16.64 -15.98 4.56
N GLY A 60 -16.28 -15.07 5.46
CA GLY A 60 -16.31 -15.30 6.91
C GLY A 60 -15.13 -16.13 7.43
N GLU A 61 -14.15 -16.46 6.58
CA GLU A 61 -12.95 -17.19 6.97
C GLU A 61 -11.94 -16.31 7.72
N MET A 62 -12.00 -15.00 7.51
CA MET A 62 -11.12 -14.04 8.16
C MET A 62 -11.93 -12.92 8.82
N GLN A 63 -11.47 -12.44 9.97
CA GLN A 63 -12.10 -11.31 10.64
C GLN A 63 -11.91 -10.02 9.82
N LEU A 64 -12.93 -9.17 9.78
CA LEU A 64 -12.87 -7.87 9.11
C LEU A 64 -11.70 -7.00 9.62
N GLY A 65 -11.38 -7.10 10.92
CA GLY A 65 -10.23 -6.42 11.50
C GLY A 65 -8.89 -6.83 10.91
N GLN A 66 -8.73 -8.10 10.51
CA GLN A 66 -7.53 -8.60 9.84
C GLN A 66 -7.46 -8.11 8.39
N ALA A 67 -8.58 -8.12 7.66
CA ALA A 67 -8.65 -7.55 6.31
C ALA A 67 -8.28 -6.06 6.31
N ARG A 68 -8.72 -5.33 7.33
CA ARG A 68 -8.32 -3.94 7.57
C ARG A 68 -6.81 -3.80 7.75
N GLN A 69 -6.18 -4.66 8.55
CA GLN A 69 -4.72 -4.62 8.75
C GLN A 69 -3.96 -4.88 7.44
N ALA A 70 -4.41 -5.84 6.64
CA ALA A 70 -3.80 -6.10 5.33
C ALA A 70 -3.91 -4.89 4.39
N PHE A 71 -5.06 -4.19 4.40
CA PHE A 71 -5.25 -2.98 3.62
C PHE A 71 -4.42 -1.79 4.13
N LEU A 72 -4.26 -1.64 5.45
CA LEU A 72 -3.38 -0.64 6.05
C LEU A 72 -1.92 -0.85 5.61
N ALA A 73 -1.44 -2.09 5.66
CA ALA A 73 -0.09 -2.43 5.20
C ALA A 73 0.07 -2.14 3.70
N PHE A 74 -0.94 -2.42 2.89
CA PHE A 74 -0.96 -2.04 1.48
C PHE A 74 -0.92 -0.52 1.28
N ALA A 75 -1.74 0.24 1.99
CA ALA A 75 -1.78 1.70 1.90
C ALA A 75 -0.43 2.34 2.33
N GLU A 76 0.20 1.80 3.37
CA GLU A 76 1.53 2.19 3.83
C GLU A 76 2.59 1.92 2.76
N LYS A 77 2.60 0.71 2.18
CA LYS A 77 3.54 0.31 1.11
C LYS A 77 3.34 1.11 -0.18
N ALA A 78 2.09 1.42 -0.51
CA ALA A 78 1.73 2.25 -1.64
C ALA A 78 2.10 3.73 -1.40
N GLY A 79 2.23 4.17 -0.15
CA GLY A 79 2.53 5.55 0.25
C GLY A 79 1.29 6.46 0.21
N ILE A 80 0.11 5.87 0.39
CA ILE A 80 -1.19 6.57 0.34
C ILE A 80 -1.92 6.56 1.69
N LEU A 81 -1.32 5.99 2.73
CA LEU A 81 -1.93 5.94 4.06
C LEU A 81 -2.02 7.36 4.64
N TRP A 82 -3.21 7.76 5.10
CA TRP A 82 -3.41 9.03 5.79
C TRP A 82 -3.25 8.83 7.30
N THR A 83 -2.11 9.27 7.85
CA THR A 83 -1.75 9.08 9.26
C THR A 83 -2.25 10.20 10.18
N GLY A 84 -2.95 11.21 9.65
CA GLY A 84 -3.37 12.40 10.41
C GLY A 84 -2.25 13.41 10.65
N VAL A 85 -1.02 13.10 10.23
CA VAL A 85 0.09 14.04 10.07
C VAL A 85 0.15 14.41 8.59
N ASP A 86 0.41 15.69 8.30
CA ASP A 86 0.31 16.31 6.97
C ASP A 86 0.74 15.36 5.82
N PRO A 87 -0.11 15.18 4.78
CA PRO A 87 0.13 14.21 3.70
C PRO A 87 1.44 14.43 2.95
N VAL A 88 2.02 15.63 3.00
CA VAL A 88 3.33 15.93 2.42
C VAL A 88 4.44 15.26 3.22
N THR A 89 4.31 15.16 4.55
CA THR A 89 5.31 14.54 5.44
C THR A 89 5.37 13.03 5.23
N ALA A 90 4.21 12.37 5.16
CA ALA A 90 4.14 10.92 4.93
C ALA A 90 4.58 10.51 3.50
N LEU A 91 4.25 11.31 2.48
CA LEU A 91 4.68 11.07 1.09
C LEU A 91 6.19 11.25 0.90
N ARG A 92 6.80 12.19 1.64
CA ARG A 92 8.25 12.47 1.61
C ARG A 92 9.05 11.27 2.15
N GLU A 93 8.57 10.64 3.22
CA GLU A 93 9.14 9.41 3.79
C GLU A 93 9.01 8.21 2.83
N ALA A 94 7.89 8.07 2.13
CA ALA A 94 7.65 6.97 1.19
C ALA A 94 8.52 7.06 -0.09
N LYS A 95 8.82 8.27 -0.57
CA LYS A 95 9.71 8.48 -1.74
C LYS A 95 11.18 8.18 -1.44
N ILE A 96 11.62 8.31 -0.18
CA ILE A 96 13.01 8.00 0.22
C ILE A 96 13.33 6.50 0.03
N ARG A 97 12.34 5.60 0.19
CA ARG A 97 12.54 4.15 -0.02
C ARG A 97 12.45 3.67 -1.47
N ARG A 98 11.92 4.45 -2.40
CA ARG A 98 11.90 4.12 -3.85
C ARG A 98 13.03 4.76 -4.66
N GLY A 99 13.82 5.67 -4.04
CA GLY A 99 14.89 6.41 -4.72
C GLY A 99 16.28 5.77 -4.69
N THR A 100 16.60 4.88 -3.75
CA THR A 100 18.00 4.48 -3.49
C THR A 100 18.39 3.08 -3.98
N ILE A 101 17.89 2.63 -5.14
CA ILE A 101 18.56 1.56 -5.90
C ILE A 101 18.60 1.91 -7.39
N ARG A 102 18.96 3.15 -7.78
CA ARG A 102 19.55 3.40 -9.11
C ARG A 102 20.46 4.64 -9.10
N ARG A 103 21.74 4.39 -8.81
CA ARG A 103 22.95 4.88 -9.53
C ARG A 103 24.12 4.91 -8.53
N ALA A 104 25.03 3.95 -8.68
CA ALA A 104 26.38 4.18 -9.21
C ALA A 104 27.31 4.63 -8.07
N SER A 105 28.48 4.06 -7.83
CA SER A 105 29.52 3.70 -8.79
C SER A 105 30.62 2.97 -8.03
N ARG A 106 31.35 2.05 -8.65
CA ARG A 106 32.80 2.00 -8.43
C ARG A 106 33.49 2.06 -9.78
N PRO A 107 33.97 3.23 -10.21
CA PRO A 107 35.04 3.24 -11.17
C PRO A 107 36.36 3.02 -10.42
N ARG A 108 37.34 2.60 -11.21
CA ARG A 108 38.79 2.66 -11.01
C ARG A 108 39.54 1.42 -10.53
N GLN A 109 40.06 0.76 -11.56
CA GLN A 109 41.49 0.67 -11.91
C GLN A 109 42.34 -0.34 -11.13
N ARG A 110 42.98 -1.22 -11.92
CA ARG A 110 44.17 -2.01 -11.57
C ARG A 110 45.21 -1.12 -10.88
N PRO A 111 46.03 -1.72 -10.01
CA PRO A 111 47.44 -1.73 -10.38
C PRO A 111 48.06 -3.12 -10.36
N ASN A 112 49.04 -3.22 -11.26
CA ASN A 112 50.08 -4.22 -11.39
C ASN A 112 50.85 -4.37 -10.06
N GLN A 113 51.22 -5.60 -9.65
CA GLN A 113 52.41 -5.77 -8.82
C GLN A 113 53.13 -7.09 -9.15
N PRO A 114 54.48 -7.07 -9.30
CA PRO A 114 55.27 -8.23 -9.72
C PRO A 114 55.91 -9.02 -8.57
N ARG A 115 56.34 -10.23 -8.94
CA ARG A 115 57.41 -11.10 -8.38
C ARG A 115 57.27 -11.71 -6.98
N GLN A 116 57.22 -13.05 -6.96
CA GLN A 116 58.39 -13.87 -6.64
C GLN A 116 58.57 -14.91 -7.75
#